data_AF-A0A0S8DC92-F1
#
_entry.id   AF-A0A0S8DC92-F1
#
_cell.length_a   1.000
_cell.length_b   1.000
_cell.length_c   1.000
_cell.angle_alpha   90.00
_cell.angle_beta   90.00
_cell.angle_gamma   90.00
#
_symmetry.space_group_name_H-M   'P 1'
#
loop_
_entity.id
_entity.type
_entity.pdbx_description
1 polymer ?
#
loop_
_entity_poly.entity_id
_entity_poly.type
_entity_poly.pdbx_seq_one_letter_code
_entity_poly.pdbx_strand_id
1 'polypeptide(L)'
;MKPAEDIHELVKKLQVEPSANVDKRVHDHITKALDDWEESKHTSWRDRRPRIGRIVMRSRVTRIAAAAAIVVACLIGLIFWRGTASGIALADVLAKLEQVTTYSYQTHSILTRRSGGEERHSTVLISQDQGIKITLKKIDPNGTESEPSDTYILPEQNRIVFVMHEDKTYVRVNLDDDTELEQHKGENNDPRIIVEKMLKHQHNSLGQSVVNGVTVEGFQTTDPNYDGGFMTMSDMMGKNEEVDIKLWVDVKTFLPVRLEEDIVKDTGTRFHEVTDNFNWNAIVRPDDLKPVIPEGYTSPVPEIHIPVFDEETAIKGLRLYADAAGAYPVDLKNKTPIQDYRKIPGNERSAWESLPDDEQSRRVNDILMPILGLGAFYEELVEDKKDPAYYGDTIGLSDTDKVLLRWRLDNKQYRVIFGDLSAKTIASEELSELEKR
;
A
#
# COMPACT_ATOMS: atom_id res chain seq x y z
N MET A 1 -23.62 23.04 -19.13
CA MET A 1 -22.68 22.72 -20.23
C MET A 1 -22.85 23.77 -21.32
N LYS A 2 -21.77 24.47 -21.69
CA LYS A 2 -21.78 25.45 -22.80
C LYS A 2 -21.43 24.74 -24.12
N PRO A 3 -21.96 25.15 -25.29
CA PRO A 3 -21.73 24.45 -26.56
C PRO A 3 -20.36 24.75 -27.17
N ALA A 4 -19.87 23.83 -27.99
CA ALA A 4 -18.57 23.80 -28.66
C ALA A 4 -18.28 24.96 -29.63
N GLU A 5 -19.21 25.91 -29.81
CA GLU A 5 -19.08 27.05 -30.72
C GLU A 5 -18.07 28.11 -30.22
N ASP A 6 -17.81 28.18 -28.91
CA ASP A 6 -16.85 29.12 -28.32
C ASP A 6 -15.37 28.80 -28.66
N ILE A 7 -15.05 27.55 -29.02
CA ILE A 7 -13.68 27.12 -29.32
C ILE A 7 -13.27 27.55 -30.74
N HIS A 8 -14.20 27.60 -31.68
CA HIS A 8 -13.91 27.96 -33.07
C HIS A 8 -13.57 29.45 -33.23
N GLU A 9 -14.19 30.32 -32.43
CA GLU A 9 -13.86 31.75 -32.38
C GLU A 9 -12.48 32.01 -31.75
N LEU A 10 -12.06 31.20 -30.77
CA LEU A 10 -10.72 31.30 -30.17
C LEU A 10 -9.61 30.91 -31.16
N VAL A 11 -9.84 29.90 -31.99
CA VAL A 11 -8.88 29.47 -33.03
C VAL A 11 -8.76 30.53 -34.13
N LYS A 12 -9.85 31.23 -34.47
CA LYS A 12 -9.84 32.30 -35.48
C LYS A 12 -9.06 33.55 -35.05
N LYS A 13 -8.86 33.75 -33.74
CA LYS A 13 -8.09 34.86 -33.17
C LYS A 13 -6.58 34.61 -33.05
N LEU A 14 -6.12 33.38 -33.28
CA LEU A 14 -4.70 33.05 -33.30
C LEU A 14 -4.11 33.37 -34.68
N GLN A 15 -3.77 34.64 -34.92
CA GLN A 15 -2.85 35.00 -36.00
C GLN A 15 -1.42 34.62 -35.57
N VAL A 16 -1.08 33.34 -35.72
CA VAL A 16 0.31 32.89 -35.72
C VAL A 16 0.66 32.64 -37.18
N GLU A 17 1.30 33.62 -37.84
CA GLU A 17 1.94 33.38 -39.13
C GLU A 17 3.22 32.54 -38.90
N PRO A 18 3.30 31.32 -39.46
CA PRO A 18 4.55 30.57 -39.44
C PRO A 18 5.59 31.33 -40.26
N SER A 19 6.73 31.68 -39.65
CA SER A 19 7.83 32.29 -40.39
C SER A 19 8.23 31.39 -41.57
N ALA A 20 8.51 31.96 -42.74
CA ALA A 20 8.84 31.23 -43.98
C ALA A 20 10.01 30.21 -43.83
N ASN A 21 10.82 30.33 -42.78
CA ASN A 21 11.92 29.41 -42.44
C ASN A 21 11.49 28.14 -41.68
N VAL A 22 10.30 28.12 -41.09
CA VAL A 22 9.72 26.90 -40.46
C VAL A 22 8.99 26.08 -41.51
N ASP A 23 8.23 26.75 -42.37
CA ASP A 23 7.47 26.12 -43.46
C ASP A 23 8.39 25.41 -44.46
N LYS A 24 9.49 26.06 -44.85
CA LYS A 24 10.51 25.45 -45.73
C LYS A 24 11.16 24.20 -45.14
N ARG A 25 11.47 24.19 -43.84
CA ARG A 25 12.10 23.02 -43.17
C ARG A 25 11.17 21.82 -43.09
N VAL A 26 9.89 22.08 -42.81
CA VAL A 26 8.87 21.03 -42.75
C VAL A 26 8.61 20.49 -44.15
N HIS A 27 8.49 21.36 -45.16
CA HIS A 27 8.35 20.94 -46.55
C HIS A 27 9.56 20.14 -47.05
N ASP A 28 10.80 20.55 -46.75
CA ASP A 28 12.01 19.83 -47.17
C ASP A 28 12.10 18.44 -46.51
N HIS A 29 11.73 18.31 -45.23
CA HIS A 29 11.70 17.02 -44.52
C HIS A 29 10.58 16.10 -45.02
N ILE A 30 9.39 16.63 -45.31
CA ILE A 30 8.27 15.86 -45.85
C ILE A 30 8.58 15.41 -47.28
N THR A 31 9.17 16.28 -48.10
CA THR A 31 9.54 15.95 -49.49
C THR A 31 10.61 14.86 -49.50
N LYS A 32 11.64 14.97 -48.66
CA LYS A 32 12.67 13.93 -48.50
C LYS A 32 12.10 12.59 -48.03
N ALA A 33 11.15 12.61 -47.09
CA ALA A 33 10.49 11.41 -46.61
C ALA A 33 9.54 10.79 -47.65
N LEU A 34 8.95 11.60 -48.54
CA LEU A 34 8.11 11.12 -49.64
C LEU A 34 8.94 10.54 -50.79
N ASP A 35 10.08 11.16 -51.13
CA ASP A 35 11.02 10.63 -52.13
C ASP A 35 11.60 9.28 -51.67
N ASP A 36 12.03 9.18 -50.40
CA ASP A 36 12.51 7.93 -49.78
C ASP A 36 11.42 6.84 -49.76
N TRP A 37 10.14 7.24 -49.71
CA TRP A 37 9.01 6.33 -49.68
C TRP A 37 8.54 5.90 -51.08
N GLU A 38 8.59 6.77 -52.09
CA GLU A 38 8.31 6.43 -53.49
C GLU A 38 9.40 5.52 -54.09
N GLU A 39 10.68 5.74 -53.75
CA GLU A 39 11.78 4.85 -54.13
C GLU A 39 11.60 3.45 -53.54
N SER A 40 10.99 3.35 -52.35
CA SER A 40 10.73 2.07 -51.67
C SER A 40 9.55 1.26 -52.24
N LYS A 41 8.68 1.88 -53.04
CA LYS A 41 7.42 1.26 -53.51
C LYS A 41 7.49 0.60 -54.89
N HIS A 42 8.49 0.92 -55.69
CA HIS A 42 8.67 0.30 -57.02
C HIS A 42 9.62 -0.89 -57.00
N THR A 43 9.27 -1.95 -56.27
CA THR A 43 9.67 -3.30 -56.70
C THR A 43 8.72 -4.37 -56.15
N SER A 44 7.80 -4.83 -57.00
CA SER A 44 6.84 -5.89 -56.70
C SER A 44 7.47 -7.28 -56.82
N TRP A 45 6.91 -8.19 -56.03
CA TRP A 45 7.32 -9.57 -55.82
C TRP A 45 6.73 -10.53 -56.86
N ARG A 46 7.50 -11.60 -57.18
CA ARG A 46 7.26 -12.78 -58.06
C ARG A 46 7.81 -12.60 -59.49
N ASP A 47 8.78 -13.35 -60.01
CA ASP A 47 9.48 -14.58 -59.61
C ASP A 47 10.82 -14.65 -60.35
N ARG A 48 11.95 -14.81 -59.62
CA ARG A 48 13.10 -15.71 -59.92
C ARG A 48 14.36 -15.33 -59.11
N ARG A 49 14.52 -16.01 -57.97
CA ARG A 49 15.76 -16.55 -57.32
C ARG A 49 17.00 -15.66 -57.07
N PRO A 50 17.74 -15.94 -55.98
CA PRO A 50 18.49 -14.94 -55.23
C PRO A 50 19.95 -14.79 -55.69
N ARG A 51 20.42 -13.54 -55.83
CA ARG A 51 21.86 -13.23 -55.81
C ARG A 51 22.21 -12.55 -54.50
N ILE A 52 22.74 -13.38 -53.61
CA ILE A 52 23.39 -13.05 -52.35
C ILE A 52 24.52 -12.05 -52.63
N GLY A 53 24.27 -10.77 -52.34
CA GLY A 53 25.28 -9.72 -52.23
C GLY A 53 25.99 -9.83 -50.88
N ARG A 54 26.92 -10.78 -50.80
CA ARG A 54 27.72 -11.08 -49.61
C ARG A 54 28.74 -9.96 -49.39
N ILE A 55 28.46 -8.98 -48.52
CA ILE A 55 29.55 -8.25 -47.85
C ILE A 55 30.09 -9.20 -46.77
N VAL A 56 30.99 -10.08 -47.20
CA VAL A 56 31.80 -10.90 -46.30
C VAL A 56 32.79 -9.98 -45.62
N MET A 57 32.57 -9.68 -44.34
CA MET A 57 33.66 -9.21 -43.48
C MET A 57 34.70 -10.33 -43.38
N ARG A 58 35.87 -10.12 -44.00
CA ARG A 58 36.89 -11.17 -44.27
C ARG A 58 37.81 -11.50 -43.09
N SER A 59 37.63 -10.91 -41.91
CA SER A 59 38.49 -11.22 -40.76
C SER A 59 37.67 -11.54 -39.51
N ARG A 60 38.11 -12.55 -38.75
CA ARG A 60 37.48 -12.96 -37.49
C ARG A 60 37.51 -11.83 -36.46
N VAL A 61 38.52 -10.95 -36.53
CA VAL A 61 38.71 -9.83 -35.60
C VAL A 61 37.68 -8.72 -35.85
N THR A 62 37.38 -8.37 -37.10
CA THR A 62 36.37 -7.32 -37.42
C THR A 62 34.94 -7.75 -37.11
N ARG A 63 34.63 -9.05 -37.20
CA ARG A 63 33.33 -9.59 -36.77
C ARG A 63 33.13 -9.50 -35.26
N ILE A 64 34.18 -9.79 -34.49
CA ILE A 64 34.13 -9.68 -33.03
C ILE A 64 34.03 -8.20 -32.62
N ALA A 65 34.78 -7.31 -33.27
CA ALA A 65 34.74 -5.87 -32.99
C ALA A 65 33.37 -5.24 -33.31
N ALA A 66 32.74 -5.58 -34.43
CA ALA A 66 31.42 -5.05 -34.79
C ALA A 66 30.30 -5.59 -33.88
N ALA A 67 30.34 -6.87 -33.51
CA ALA A 67 29.40 -7.44 -32.56
C ALA A 67 29.58 -6.83 -31.16
N ALA A 68 30.83 -6.64 -30.71
CA ALA A 68 31.13 -5.95 -29.46
C ALA A 68 30.67 -4.50 -29.48
N ALA A 69 30.84 -3.77 -30.59
CA ALA A 69 30.38 -2.39 -30.72
C ALA A 69 28.85 -2.27 -30.68
N ILE A 70 28.11 -3.21 -31.27
CA ILE A 70 26.64 -3.25 -31.20
C ILE A 70 26.18 -3.59 -29.78
N VAL A 71 26.81 -4.57 -29.13
CA VAL A 71 26.50 -4.91 -27.73
C VAL A 71 26.81 -3.73 -26.80
N VAL A 72 27.96 -3.07 -26.98
CA VAL A 72 28.34 -1.88 -26.22
C VAL A 72 27.39 -0.72 -26.52
N ALA A 73 26.97 -0.50 -27.77
CA ALA A 73 25.99 0.53 -28.11
C ALA A 73 24.59 0.23 -27.55
N CYS A 74 24.17 -1.04 -27.50
CA CYS A 74 22.93 -1.46 -26.85
C CYS A 74 23.02 -1.37 -25.33
N LEU A 75 24.17 -1.68 -24.72
CA LEU A 75 24.41 -1.52 -23.29
C LEU A 75 24.46 -0.04 -22.89
N ILE A 76 25.16 0.80 -23.67
CA ILE A 76 25.18 2.26 -23.49
C ILE A 76 23.77 2.83 -23.70
N GLY A 77 23.05 2.39 -24.74
CA GLY A 77 21.66 2.78 -24.98
C GLY A 77 20.71 2.36 -23.86
N LEU A 78 20.92 1.20 -23.24
CA LEU A 78 20.16 0.75 -22.06
C LEU A 78 20.51 1.54 -20.78
N ILE A 79 21.77 1.93 -20.62
CA ILE A 79 22.23 2.78 -19.50
C ILE A 79 21.65 4.20 -19.62
N PHE A 80 21.60 4.76 -20.83
CA PHE A 80 21.03 6.09 -21.08
C PHE A 80 19.50 6.12 -21.16
N TRP A 81 18.82 4.98 -21.37
CA TRP A 81 17.35 4.92 -21.41
C TRP A 81 16.72 4.70 -20.01
N ARG A 82 17.49 4.21 -19.03
CA ARG A 82 16.99 3.96 -17.66
C ARG A 82 17.61 4.84 -16.57
N GLY A 83 18.66 5.59 -16.87
CA GLY A 83 19.27 6.54 -15.94
C GLY A 83 18.63 7.92 -16.05
N THR A 84 18.39 8.55 -14.92
CA THR A 84 18.11 10.00 -14.84
C THR A 84 19.34 10.81 -15.26
N ALA A 85 19.22 12.14 -15.39
CA ALA A 85 20.37 12.99 -15.66
C ALA A 85 21.47 12.88 -14.57
N SER A 86 21.11 12.46 -13.35
CA SER A 86 22.03 12.13 -12.26
C SER A 86 22.56 10.70 -12.29
N GLY A 87 22.03 9.82 -13.15
CA GLY A 87 22.38 8.40 -13.23
C GLY A 87 21.73 7.52 -12.16
N ILE A 88 20.76 8.04 -11.42
CA ILE A 88 20.08 7.34 -10.32
C ILE A 88 18.80 6.68 -10.84
N ALA A 89 18.64 5.39 -10.61
CA ALA A 89 17.36 4.69 -10.79
C ALA A 89 16.75 4.32 -9.43
N LEU A 90 15.42 4.31 -9.31
CA LEU A 90 14.73 3.87 -8.08
C LEU A 90 15.14 2.45 -7.64
N ALA A 91 15.49 1.58 -8.57
CA ALA A 91 15.98 0.24 -8.24
C ALA A 91 17.32 0.28 -7.48
N ASP A 92 18.21 1.23 -7.80
CA ASP A 92 19.47 1.40 -7.08
C ASP A 92 19.23 1.99 -5.68
N VAL A 93 18.22 2.84 -5.54
CA VAL A 93 17.77 3.38 -4.25
C VAL A 93 17.24 2.26 -3.35
N LEU A 94 16.39 1.38 -3.89
CA LEU A 94 15.89 0.22 -3.15
C LEU A 94 17.05 -0.68 -2.70
N ALA A 95 17.97 -1.03 -3.60
CA ALA A 95 19.13 -1.85 -3.28
C ALA A 95 20.04 -1.23 -2.20
N LYS A 96 20.03 0.10 -2.05
CA LYS A 96 20.74 0.82 -0.98
C LYS A 96 19.97 0.78 0.33
N LEU A 97 18.65 0.98 0.30
CA LEU A 97 17.79 0.88 1.46
C LEU A 97 17.80 -0.54 2.07
N GLU A 98 17.85 -1.59 1.25
CA GLU A 98 17.96 -2.99 1.70
C GLU A 98 19.23 -3.27 2.53
N GLN A 99 20.25 -2.42 2.43
CA GLN A 99 21.49 -2.55 3.21
C GLN A 99 21.42 -1.82 4.56
N VAL A 100 20.38 -1.00 4.79
CA VAL A 100 20.23 -0.23 6.02
C VAL A 100 19.37 -0.99 7.01
N THR A 101 19.93 -1.29 8.18
CA THR A 101 19.23 -2.03 9.24
C THR A 101 18.67 -1.14 10.34
N THR A 102 19.24 0.06 10.53
CA THR A 102 18.83 1.00 11.57
C THR A 102 18.71 2.42 11.03
N TYR A 103 17.63 3.13 11.37
CA TYR A 103 17.41 4.51 10.92
C TYR A 103 16.30 5.18 11.72
N SER A 104 16.25 6.51 11.63
CA SER A 104 15.13 7.30 12.14
C SER A 104 14.70 8.38 11.16
N TYR A 105 13.48 8.87 11.28
CA TYR A 105 12.95 9.99 10.52
C TYR A 105 11.83 10.68 11.29
N GLN A 106 11.40 11.82 10.76
CA GLN A 106 10.27 12.58 11.26
C GLN A 106 9.17 12.64 10.21
N THR A 107 7.93 12.63 10.65
CA THR A 107 6.76 12.84 9.79
C THR A 107 5.94 14.02 10.28
N HIS A 108 5.42 14.79 9.32
CA HIS A 108 4.40 15.81 9.55
C HIS A 108 3.20 15.51 8.67
N SER A 109 2.08 15.16 9.29
CA SER A 109 0.89 14.69 8.59
C SER A 109 -0.30 15.60 8.90
N ILE A 110 -1.03 15.97 7.86
CA ILE A 110 -2.26 16.74 7.90
C ILE A 110 -3.36 15.91 7.25
N LEU A 111 -4.38 15.59 8.04
CA LEU A 111 -5.57 14.89 7.61
C LEU A 111 -6.74 15.87 7.57
N THR A 112 -7.33 16.08 6.41
CA THR A 112 -8.50 16.96 6.23
C THR A 112 -9.74 16.14 5.91
N ARG A 113 -10.81 16.31 6.70
CA ARG A 113 -12.13 15.69 6.50
C ARG A 113 -13.24 16.72 6.62
N ARG A 114 -14.44 16.39 6.14
CA ARG A 114 -15.65 17.22 6.35
C ARG A 114 -15.96 17.50 7.83
N SER A 115 -15.60 16.56 8.72
CA SER A 115 -15.82 16.64 10.16
C SER A 115 -14.77 17.46 10.92
N GLY A 116 -13.73 17.95 10.24
CA GLY A 116 -12.58 18.63 10.84
C GLY A 116 -11.25 18.10 10.31
N GLY A 117 -10.19 18.86 10.58
CA GLY A 117 -8.82 18.45 10.29
C GLY A 117 -8.11 17.91 11.53
N GLU A 118 -7.06 17.13 11.32
CA GLU A 118 -6.13 16.68 12.35
C GLU A 118 -4.71 16.85 11.83
N GLU A 119 -3.84 17.37 12.67
CA GLU A 119 -2.42 17.56 12.37
C GLU A 119 -1.57 16.79 13.40
N ARG A 120 -0.51 16.15 12.93
CA ARG A 120 0.35 15.28 13.75
C ARG A 120 1.81 15.45 13.39
N HIS A 121 2.67 15.36 14.41
CA HIS A 121 4.11 15.16 14.26
C HIS A 121 4.50 13.81 14.85
N SER A 122 5.28 13.04 14.10
CA SER A 122 5.83 11.77 14.59
C SER A 122 7.33 11.73 14.43
N THR A 123 8.00 11.05 15.37
CA THR A 123 9.39 10.60 15.23
C THR A 123 9.39 9.09 15.26
N VAL A 124 10.01 8.48 14.25
CA VAL A 124 10.08 7.01 14.10
C VAL A 124 11.53 6.58 14.20
N LEU A 125 11.82 5.59 15.03
CA LEU A 125 13.09 4.91 15.16
C LEU A 125 12.90 3.44 14.80
N ILE A 126 13.65 2.95 13.83
CA ILE A 126 13.56 1.59 13.31
C ILE A 126 14.90 0.88 13.51
N SER A 127 14.83 -0.32 14.06
CA SER A 127 15.89 -1.34 14.04
C SER A 127 15.26 -2.63 13.51
N GLN A 128 15.73 -3.11 12.36
CA GLN A 128 15.11 -4.24 11.68
C GLN A 128 15.05 -5.51 12.54
N ASP A 129 16.04 -5.70 13.41
CA ASP A 129 16.19 -6.81 14.34
C ASP A 129 15.54 -6.57 15.72
N GLN A 130 15.66 -5.36 16.27
CA GLN A 130 15.24 -5.07 17.65
C GLN A 130 13.81 -4.52 17.76
N GLY A 131 13.26 -3.90 16.72
CA GLY A 131 11.91 -3.35 16.71
C GLY A 131 11.79 -1.89 16.30
N ILE A 132 10.61 -1.32 16.57
CA ILE A 132 10.26 0.06 16.18
C ILE A 132 9.76 0.82 17.41
N LYS A 133 10.17 2.09 17.52
CA LYS A 133 9.56 3.08 18.40
C LYS A 133 8.98 4.22 17.57
N ILE A 134 7.72 4.54 17.82
CA ILE A 134 7.04 5.70 17.23
C ILE A 134 6.64 6.61 18.39
N THR A 135 7.06 7.87 18.34
CA THR A 135 6.59 8.91 19.25
C THR A 135 5.75 9.88 18.45
N LEU A 136 4.46 9.97 18.78
CA LEU A 136 3.47 10.78 18.06
C LEU A 136 2.96 11.91 18.96
N LYS A 137 2.81 13.10 18.39
CA LYS A 137 2.16 14.26 19.00
C LYS A 137 1.07 14.78 18.09
N LYS A 138 -0.05 15.20 18.67
CA LYS A 138 -1.11 15.91 17.95
C LYS A 138 -0.89 17.40 18.07
N ILE A 139 -1.24 18.13 17.02
CA ILE A 139 -1.19 19.59 16.99
C ILE A 139 -2.63 20.10 16.96
N ASP A 140 -2.98 20.91 17.97
CA ASP A 140 -4.28 21.54 18.01
C ASP A 140 -4.39 22.69 16.99
N PRO A 141 -5.59 23.20 16.67
CA PRO A 141 -5.74 24.32 15.73
C PRO A 141 -5.03 25.63 16.12
N ASN A 142 -4.55 25.76 17.37
CA ASN A 142 -3.78 26.90 17.85
C ASN A 142 -2.25 26.67 17.71
N GLY A 143 -1.82 25.51 17.22
CA GLY A 143 -0.42 25.12 17.09
C GLY A 143 0.20 24.56 18.36
N THR A 144 -0.60 24.20 19.37
CA THR A 144 -0.12 23.60 20.62
C THR A 144 0.04 22.09 20.45
N GLU A 145 1.20 21.56 20.81
CA GLU A 145 1.46 20.12 20.82
C GLU A 145 0.83 19.45 22.06
N SER A 146 0.20 18.29 21.85
CA SER A 146 -0.24 17.41 22.94
C SER A 146 0.95 16.80 23.68
N GLU A 147 0.69 16.21 24.86
CA GLU A 147 1.64 15.22 25.39
C GLU A 147 1.81 14.08 24.37
N PRO A 148 3.02 13.51 24.25
CA PRO A 148 3.26 12.47 23.26
C PRO A 148 2.51 11.18 23.61
N SER A 149 2.29 10.36 22.59
CA SER A 149 1.99 8.94 22.73
C SER A 149 3.14 8.14 22.14
N ASP A 150 3.59 7.11 22.84
CA ASP A 150 4.61 6.19 22.35
C ASP A 150 3.97 4.86 21.91
N THR A 151 4.41 4.33 20.77
CA THR A 151 4.12 2.98 20.31
C THR A 151 5.43 2.22 20.16
N TYR A 152 5.49 1.03 20.76
CA TYR A 152 6.62 0.11 20.67
C TYR A 152 6.17 -1.15 19.97
N ILE A 153 6.86 -1.51 18.90
CA ILE A 153 6.64 -2.75 18.15
C ILE A 153 7.86 -3.64 18.43
N LEU A 154 7.62 -4.79 19.07
CA LEU A 154 8.66 -5.64 19.67
C LEU A 154 8.66 -7.04 19.03
N PRO A 155 9.44 -7.25 17.95
CA PRO A 155 9.48 -8.50 17.20
C PRO A 155 9.77 -9.74 18.04
N GLU A 156 10.83 -9.72 18.85
CA GLU A 156 11.22 -10.89 19.65
C GLU A 156 10.19 -11.31 20.70
N GLN A 157 9.23 -10.42 21.01
CA GLN A 157 8.18 -10.64 22.00
C GLN A 157 6.81 -10.90 21.37
N ASN A 158 6.68 -10.82 20.04
CA ASN A 158 5.40 -10.80 19.32
C ASN A 158 4.39 -9.84 19.99
N ARG A 159 4.83 -8.61 20.25
CA ARG A 159 4.09 -7.67 21.10
C ARG A 159 4.13 -6.24 20.59
N ILE A 160 3.01 -5.55 20.75
CA ILE A 160 2.89 -4.10 20.59
C ILE A 160 2.51 -3.48 21.93
N VAL A 161 3.15 -2.38 22.30
CA VAL A 161 2.85 -1.61 23.51
C VAL A 161 2.52 -0.17 23.12
N PHE A 162 1.32 0.27 23.46
CA PHE A 162 0.89 1.66 23.34
C PHE A 162 0.96 2.33 24.70
N VAL A 163 1.56 3.51 24.77
CA VAL A 163 1.63 4.34 25.98
C VAL A 163 1.05 5.72 25.67
N MET A 164 -0.09 6.03 26.27
CA MET A 164 -0.77 7.32 26.11
C MET A 164 -0.45 8.18 27.33
N HIS A 165 0.53 9.10 27.19
CA HIS A 165 1.03 9.86 28.34
C HIS A 165 -0.01 10.83 28.91
N GLU A 166 -0.78 11.50 28.03
CA GLU A 166 -1.84 12.44 28.41
C GLU A 166 -2.87 11.80 29.34
N ASP A 167 -3.33 10.59 28.97
CA ASP A 167 -4.34 9.84 29.73
C ASP A 167 -3.73 9.06 30.91
N LYS A 168 -2.40 8.99 31.00
CA LYS A 168 -1.66 8.09 31.89
C LYS A 168 -2.12 6.64 31.75
N THR A 169 -2.29 6.20 30.51
CA THR A 169 -2.71 4.84 30.21
C THR A 169 -1.74 4.10 29.32
N TYR A 170 -1.87 2.77 29.29
CA TYR A 170 -1.13 1.93 28.36
C TYR A 170 -1.98 0.73 27.92
N VAL A 171 -1.67 0.18 26.75
CA VAL A 171 -2.28 -1.05 26.23
C VAL A 171 -1.18 -1.98 25.76
N ARG A 172 -1.31 -3.28 26.06
CA ARG A 172 -0.43 -4.33 25.55
C ARG A 172 -1.23 -5.24 24.62
N VAL A 173 -0.63 -5.55 23.48
CA VAL A 173 -1.20 -6.43 22.46
C VAL A 173 -0.18 -7.51 22.17
N ASN A 174 -0.53 -8.76 22.40
CA ASN A 174 0.24 -9.93 22.00
C ASN A 174 -0.31 -10.44 20.67
N LEU A 175 0.58 -10.91 19.80
CA LEU A 175 0.27 -11.43 18.47
C LEU A 175 0.60 -12.92 18.44
N ASP A 176 -0.32 -13.75 17.94
CA ASP A 176 -0.07 -15.17 17.72
C ASP A 176 0.67 -15.44 16.39
N ASP A 177 0.61 -14.49 15.45
CA ASP A 177 1.34 -14.53 14.17
C ASP A 177 2.45 -13.46 14.13
N ASP A 178 3.55 -13.76 13.43
CA ASP A 178 4.64 -12.82 13.16
C ASP A 178 4.42 -11.98 11.88
N THR A 179 3.39 -12.29 11.10
CA THR A 179 3.06 -11.57 9.85
C THR A 179 2.48 -10.17 10.09
N GLU A 180 1.67 -9.99 11.13
CA GLU A 180 1.00 -8.73 11.48
C GLU A 180 2.01 -7.64 11.94
N LEU A 181 3.15 -8.09 12.45
CA LEU A 181 4.30 -7.27 12.80
C LEU A 181 5.01 -6.69 11.56
N GLU A 182 5.20 -7.49 10.51
CA GLU A 182 5.78 -7.02 9.24
C GLU A 182 4.82 -6.08 8.50
N GLN A 183 3.51 -6.30 8.62
CA GLN A 183 2.49 -5.38 8.12
C GLN A 183 2.61 -4.00 8.78
N HIS A 184 2.78 -3.95 10.11
CA HIS A 184 3.04 -2.69 10.83
C HIS A 184 4.33 -1.97 10.41
N LYS A 185 5.35 -2.67 9.88
CA LYS A 185 6.52 -1.99 9.27
C LYS A 185 6.09 -1.21 8.03
N GLY A 186 5.25 -1.79 7.17
CA GLY A 186 4.72 -1.11 5.99
C GLY A 186 3.80 0.08 6.28
N GLU A 187 3.09 0.05 7.40
CA GLU A 187 2.13 1.09 7.83
C GLU A 187 2.75 2.38 8.37
N ASN A 188 4.05 2.39 8.62
CA ASN A 188 4.75 3.50 9.24
C ASN A 188 5.64 4.29 8.25
N ASN A 189 5.34 4.23 6.94
CA ASN A 189 6.16 4.84 5.88
C ASN A 189 7.60 4.36 5.85
N ASP A 190 7.80 3.05 5.96
CA ASP A 190 9.09 2.47 5.67
C ASP A 190 9.53 2.85 4.24
N PRO A 191 10.65 3.57 4.06
CA PRO A 191 11.06 4.04 2.75
C PRO A 191 11.31 2.91 1.75
N ARG A 192 11.60 1.69 2.22
CA ARG A 192 11.72 0.49 1.37
C ARG A 192 10.39 0.15 0.71
N ILE A 193 9.33 0.08 1.51
CA ILE A 193 7.98 -0.24 1.04
C ILE A 193 7.47 0.83 0.08
N ILE A 194 7.74 2.11 0.38
CA ILE A 194 7.38 3.22 -0.51
C ILE A 194 8.09 3.10 -1.86
N VAL A 195 9.40 2.83 -1.87
CA VAL A 195 10.16 2.68 -3.13
C VAL A 195 9.71 1.44 -3.90
N GLU A 196 9.46 0.31 -3.23
CA GLU A 196 8.90 -0.90 -3.85
C GLU A 196 7.55 -0.63 -4.52
N LYS A 197 6.66 0.10 -3.83
CA LYS A 197 5.35 0.50 -4.38
C LYS A 197 5.53 1.44 -5.57
N MET A 198 6.40 2.44 -5.49
CA MET A 198 6.68 3.33 -6.63
C MET A 198 7.22 2.57 -7.85
N LEU A 199 8.07 1.55 -7.64
CA LEU A 199 8.60 0.70 -8.71
C LEU A 199 7.53 -0.16 -9.40
N LYS A 200 6.46 -0.53 -8.68
CA LYS A 200 5.32 -1.29 -9.22
C LYS A 200 4.34 -0.43 -10.02
N HIS A 201 4.40 0.90 -9.85
CA HIS A 201 3.48 1.85 -10.47
C HIS A 201 4.18 2.70 -11.53
N GLN A 202 3.39 3.37 -12.37
CA GLN A 202 3.95 4.35 -13.30
C GLN A 202 4.57 5.51 -12.50
N HIS A 203 5.84 5.78 -12.75
CA HIS A 203 6.58 6.87 -12.12
C HIS A 203 7.46 7.60 -13.15
N ASN A 204 7.79 8.85 -12.85
CA ASN A 204 8.66 9.69 -13.65
C ASN A 204 9.78 10.27 -12.78
N SER A 205 10.92 10.56 -13.39
CA SER A 205 11.94 11.40 -12.75
C SER A 205 11.56 12.87 -12.90
N LEU A 206 11.73 13.62 -11.81
CA LEU A 206 11.58 15.07 -11.74
C LEU A 206 12.89 15.80 -12.09
N GLY A 207 14.00 15.08 -12.20
CA GLY A 207 15.33 15.63 -12.40
C GLY A 207 16.02 16.06 -11.10
N GLN A 208 17.15 16.75 -11.26
CA GLN A 208 17.94 17.24 -10.14
C GLN A 208 17.34 18.49 -9.50
N SER A 209 17.40 18.56 -8.18
CA SER A 209 16.99 19.71 -7.38
C SER A 209 17.90 19.88 -6.16
N VAL A 210 17.57 20.82 -5.28
CA VAL A 210 18.21 21.03 -3.98
C VAL A 210 17.15 21.04 -2.88
N VAL A 211 17.27 20.12 -1.92
CA VAL A 211 16.41 20.04 -0.73
C VAL A 211 17.29 20.18 0.50
N ASN A 212 17.01 21.17 1.35
CA ASN A 212 17.79 21.46 2.58
C ASN A 212 19.31 21.52 2.35
N GLY A 213 19.75 22.05 1.19
CA GLY A 213 21.17 22.16 0.82
C GLY A 213 21.80 20.87 0.26
N VAL A 214 21.04 19.78 0.14
CA VAL A 214 21.46 18.52 -0.47
C VAL A 214 21.04 18.49 -1.94
N THR A 215 21.97 18.14 -2.83
CA THR A 215 21.64 17.89 -4.24
C THR A 215 20.91 16.56 -4.33
N VAL A 216 19.71 16.58 -4.90
CA VAL A 216 18.83 15.41 -4.96
C VAL A 216 18.39 15.11 -6.39
N GLU A 217 17.99 13.87 -6.65
CA GLU A 217 17.16 13.47 -7.78
C GLU A 217 15.74 13.21 -7.26
N GLY A 218 14.74 13.79 -7.94
CA GLY A 218 13.34 13.57 -7.60
C GLY A 218 12.67 12.49 -8.43
N PHE A 219 11.77 11.74 -7.83
CA PHE A 219 10.86 10.80 -8.49
C PHE A 219 9.43 11.10 -8.09
N GLN A 220 8.48 10.91 -9.01
CA GLN A 220 7.06 11.14 -8.76
C GLN A 220 6.22 10.00 -9.30
N THR A 221 5.20 9.59 -8.54
CA THR A 221 4.08 8.82 -9.07
C THR A 221 2.77 9.56 -8.78
N THR A 222 1.87 9.49 -9.76
CA THR A 222 0.49 9.99 -9.65
C THR A 222 -0.50 8.89 -10.02
N ASP A 223 -0.08 7.63 -9.93
CA ASP A 223 -0.90 6.48 -10.27
C ASP A 223 -2.03 6.35 -9.23
N PRO A 224 -3.31 6.40 -9.62
CA PRO A 224 -4.41 6.28 -8.67
C PRO A 224 -4.47 4.90 -8.00
N ASN A 225 -3.82 3.88 -8.56
CA ASN A 225 -3.73 2.56 -7.92
C ASN A 225 -2.63 2.47 -6.85
N TYR A 226 -1.86 3.54 -6.65
CA TYR A 226 -0.86 3.61 -5.61
C TYR A 226 -1.49 3.44 -4.23
N ASP A 227 -1.12 2.37 -3.54
CA ASP A 227 -1.66 1.94 -2.25
C ASP A 227 -0.71 2.29 -1.08
N GLY A 228 0.02 3.41 -1.17
CA GLY A 228 1.13 3.80 -0.27
C GLY A 228 0.87 3.90 1.23
N GLY A 229 1.99 3.99 1.96
CA GLY A 229 2.25 3.50 3.33
C GLY A 229 1.65 4.27 4.50
N PHE A 230 0.72 5.19 4.29
CA PHE A 230 -0.01 5.81 5.39
C PHE A 230 -1.05 4.81 5.91
N MET A 231 -0.89 4.30 7.15
CA MET A 231 -1.79 3.44 7.94
C MET A 231 -2.70 2.52 7.11
N THR A 232 -2.71 1.20 7.30
CA THR A 232 -3.73 0.27 6.73
C THR A 232 -5.18 0.77 6.80
N MET A 233 -5.49 1.71 7.69
CA MET A 233 -6.74 2.46 7.70
C MET A 233 -7.01 3.38 6.49
N SER A 234 -6.03 3.76 5.66
CA SER A 234 -6.23 4.67 4.52
C SER A 234 -6.97 4.01 3.37
N ASP A 235 -6.79 2.70 3.18
CA ASP A 235 -7.58 1.87 2.27
C ASP A 235 -9.02 1.73 2.75
N MET A 236 -9.23 1.80 4.08
CA MET A 236 -10.56 1.86 4.69
C MET A 236 -11.26 3.21 4.50
N MET A 237 -10.60 4.23 3.93
CA MET A 237 -11.13 5.60 3.76
C MET A 237 -11.56 5.94 2.33
N GLY A 238 -11.74 4.90 1.50
CA GLY A 238 -12.24 5.02 0.14
C GLY A 238 -11.15 4.90 -0.91
N LYS A 239 -11.55 5.03 -2.17
CA LYS A 239 -10.63 4.92 -3.30
C LYS A 239 -9.86 6.21 -3.48
N ASN A 240 -8.62 6.10 -3.96
CA ASN A 240 -7.87 7.28 -4.38
C ASN A 240 -8.54 7.92 -5.59
N GLU A 241 -8.79 9.21 -5.49
CA GLU A 241 -9.24 10.08 -6.58
C GLU A 241 -8.06 10.87 -7.16
N GLU A 242 -7.20 11.40 -6.29
CA GLU A 242 -5.96 12.09 -6.66
C GLU A 242 -4.79 11.52 -5.86
N VAL A 243 -3.65 11.34 -6.52
CA VAL A 243 -2.39 10.86 -5.93
C VAL A 243 -1.25 11.72 -6.46
N ASP A 244 -0.42 12.23 -5.55
CA ASP A 244 0.85 12.89 -5.87
C ASP A 244 1.89 12.53 -4.80
N ILE A 245 2.78 11.59 -5.15
CA ILE A 245 3.83 11.09 -4.27
C ILE A 245 5.17 11.50 -4.84
N LYS A 246 6.00 12.18 -4.04
CA LYS A 246 7.34 12.64 -4.44
C LYS A 246 8.40 12.08 -3.50
N LEU A 247 9.40 11.44 -4.08
CA LEU A 247 10.58 10.96 -3.37
C LEU A 247 11.81 11.75 -3.83
N TRP A 248 12.54 12.32 -2.88
CA TRP A 248 13.80 13.04 -3.12
C TRP A 248 14.97 12.27 -2.56
N VAL A 249 15.93 11.95 -3.43
CA VAL A 249 17.05 11.05 -3.12
C VAL A 249 18.37 11.79 -3.26
N ASP A 250 19.24 11.72 -2.25
CA ASP A 250 20.58 12.32 -2.32
C ASP A 250 21.42 11.65 -3.41
N VAL A 251 21.98 12.46 -4.32
CA VAL A 251 22.77 11.97 -5.45
C VAL A 251 24.09 11.32 -5.07
N LYS A 252 24.58 11.54 -3.85
CA LYS A 252 25.83 10.97 -3.35
C LYS A 252 25.61 9.64 -2.67
N THR A 253 24.59 9.55 -1.81
CA THR A 253 24.34 8.38 -0.97
C THR A 253 23.31 7.42 -1.54
N PHE A 254 22.49 7.88 -2.49
CA PHE A 254 21.38 7.13 -3.09
C PHE A 254 20.31 6.77 -2.05
N LEU A 255 20.24 7.52 -0.96
CA LEU A 255 19.26 7.34 0.10
C LEU A 255 18.25 8.50 0.09
N PRO A 256 16.98 8.25 0.45
CA PRO A 256 15.98 9.30 0.59
C PRO A 256 16.40 10.38 1.60
N VAL A 257 16.08 11.62 1.26
CA VAL A 257 16.20 12.77 2.17
C VAL A 257 14.86 13.41 2.49
N ARG A 258 13.85 13.18 1.64
CA ARG A 258 12.49 13.67 1.83
C ARG A 258 11.50 12.83 1.01
N LEU A 259 10.36 12.55 1.59
CA LEU A 259 9.19 11.95 0.95
C LEU A 259 8.00 12.89 1.20
N GLU A 260 7.19 13.10 0.18
CA GLU A 260 5.96 13.88 0.24
C GLU A 260 4.83 13.05 -0.34
N GLU A 261 3.72 12.95 0.40
CA GLU A 261 2.53 12.24 -0.02
C GLU A 261 1.34 13.19 0.03
N ASP A 262 0.61 13.31 -1.08
CA ASP A 262 -0.64 14.06 -1.15
C ASP A 262 -1.69 13.18 -1.84
N ILE A 263 -2.68 12.73 -1.07
CA ILE A 263 -3.69 11.78 -1.52
C ILE A 263 -5.08 12.33 -1.20
N VAL A 264 -5.93 12.43 -2.20
CA VAL A 264 -7.35 12.74 -2.06
C VAL A 264 -8.17 11.48 -2.32
N LYS A 265 -9.03 11.12 -1.38
CA LYS A 265 -9.95 9.99 -1.48
C LYS A 265 -11.32 10.46 -2.01
N ASP A 266 -12.04 9.55 -2.67
CA ASP A 266 -13.42 9.75 -3.16
C ASP A 266 -14.44 10.14 -2.06
N THR A 267 -14.10 9.87 -0.80
CA THR A 267 -14.87 10.33 0.37
C THR A 267 -14.73 11.84 0.65
N GLY A 268 -13.84 12.53 -0.07
CA GLY A 268 -13.45 13.92 0.17
C GLY A 268 -12.44 14.08 1.29
N THR A 269 -11.81 12.99 1.73
CA THR A 269 -10.70 13.02 2.70
C THR A 269 -9.40 13.32 1.98
N ARG A 270 -8.59 14.25 2.50
CA ARG A 270 -7.24 14.53 1.99
C ARG A 270 -6.19 14.21 3.04
N PHE A 271 -5.15 13.51 2.63
CA PHE A 271 -3.95 13.24 3.40
C PHE A 271 -2.81 14.02 2.76
N HIS A 272 -2.13 14.83 3.56
CA HIS A 272 -0.88 15.46 3.16
C HIS A 272 0.17 15.11 4.20
N GLU A 273 1.28 14.52 3.78
CA GLU A 273 2.35 14.14 4.68
C GLU A 273 3.72 14.48 4.10
N VAL A 274 4.61 14.96 4.95
CA VAL A 274 6.02 15.15 4.65
C VAL A 274 6.82 14.30 5.62
N THR A 275 7.65 13.41 5.08
CA THR A 275 8.63 12.65 5.85
C THR A 275 10.03 13.16 5.51
N ASP A 276 10.79 13.57 6.52
CA ASP A 276 12.13 14.10 6.35
C ASP A 276 13.03 13.81 7.57
N ASN A 277 14.17 14.51 7.66
CA ASN A 277 15.16 14.37 8.73
C ASN A 277 15.64 12.91 8.92
N PHE A 278 15.81 12.19 7.81
CA PHE A 278 16.34 10.84 7.82
C PHE A 278 17.75 10.78 8.42
N ASN A 279 17.91 9.91 9.39
CA ASN A 279 19.20 9.55 9.98
C ASN A 279 19.48 8.08 9.70
N TRP A 280 20.14 7.81 8.59
CA TRP A 280 20.47 6.46 8.14
C TRP A 280 21.64 5.88 8.94
N ASN A 281 21.57 4.58 9.25
CA ASN A 281 22.53 3.88 10.13
C ASN A 281 22.57 4.49 11.53
N ALA A 282 21.40 4.83 12.07
CA ALA A 282 21.28 5.37 13.41
C ALA A 282 21.84 4.39 14.45
N ILE A 283 22.52 4.90 15.47
CA ILE A 283 22.98 4.08 16.59
C ILE A 283 21.77 3.82 17.50
N VAL A 284 21.27 2.58 17.50
CA VAL A 284 20.18 2.13 18.36
C VAL A 284 20.76 1.35 19.53
N ARG A 285 20.40 1.76 20.75
CA ARG A 285 20.69 1.02 21.98
C ARG A 285 19.45 0.20 22.36
N PRO A 286 19.61 -0.96 23.03
CA PRO A 286 18.47 -1.74 23.48
C PRO A 286 17.47 -0.95 24.35
N ASP A 287 17.97 0.00 25.14
CA ASP A 287 17.12 0.86 25.98
C ASP A 287 16.27 1.86 25.16
N ASP A 288 16.65 2.18 23.92
CA ASP A 288 15.89 3.12 23.07
C ASP A 288 14.55 2.53 22.61
N LEU A 289 14.46 1.20 22.54
CA LEU A 289 13.28 0.44 22.11
C LEU A 289 12.55 -0.24 23.28
N LYS A 290 12.99 0.00 24.52
CA LYS A 290 12.33 -0.55 25.71
C LYS A 290 11.11 0.29 26.07
N PRO A 291 9.91 -0.30 26.20
CA PRO A 291 8.74 0.44 26.65
C PRO A 291 8.95 1.03 28.05
N VAL A 292 8.79 2.35 28.17
CA VAL A 292 8.81 3.06 29.45
C VAL A 292 7.38 3.36 29.86
N ILE A 293 6.86 2.62 30.84
CA ILE A 293 5.55 2.85 31.44
C ILE A 293 5.78 3.48 32.82
N PRO A 294 5.51 4.78 32.99
CA PRO A 294 5.74 5.46 34.26
C PRO A 294 4.86 4.92 35.40
N GLU A 295 5.30 5.16 36.64
CA GLU A 295 4.51 4.81 37.83
C GLU A 295 3.16 5.55 37.84
N GLY A 296 2.10 4.84 38.23
CA GLY A 296 0.73 5.38 38.29
C GLY A 296 -0.06 5.28 36.98
N TYR A 297 0.52 4.73 35.91
CA TYR A 297 -0.21 4.47 34.67
C TYR A 297 -1.10 3.23 34.81
N THR A 298 -2.29 3.27 34.20
CA THR A 298 -3.28 2.18 34.26
C THR A 298 -3.63 1.65 32.88
N SER A 299 -3.96 0.36 32.77
CA SER A 299 -4.50 -0.17 31.50
C SER A 299 -6.03 -0.09 31.50
N PRO A 300 -6.65 0.57 30.52
CA PRO A 300 -8.11 0.72 30.47
C PRO A 300 -8.80 -0.56 29.97
N VAL A 301 -8.03 -1.48 29.40
CA VAL A 301 -8.47 -2.78 28.90
C VAL A 301 -7.50 -3.85 29.39
N PRO A 302 -7.92 -5.10 29.48
CA PRO A 302 -7.00 -6.22 29.64
C PRO A 302 -5.98 -6.31 28.51
N GLU A 303 -4.92 -7.08 28.75
CA GLU A 303 -3.95 -7.44 27.71
C GLU A 303 -4.67 -8.19 26.57
N ILE A 304 -4.50 -7.66 25.36
CA ILE A 304 -5.18 -8.15 24.15
C ILE A 304 -4.31 -9.23 23.52
N HIS A 305 -4.92 -10.34 23.12
CA HIS A 305 -4.28 -11.40 22.34
C HIS A 305 -4.96 -11.45 20.97
N ILE A 306 -4.22 -11.10 19.93
CA ILE A 306 -4.67 -11.18 18.55
C ILE A 306 -4.34 -12.59 18.03
N PRO A 307 -5.36 -13.43 17.76
CA PRO A 307 -5.14 -14.73 17.16
C PRO A 307 -4.83 -14.61 15.67
N VAL A 308 -4.29 -15.68 15.09
CA VAL A 308 -4.21 -15.82 13.62
C VAL A 308 -5.63 -15.74 13.03
N PHE A 309 -5.83 -14.88 12.04
CA PHE A 309 -7.12 -14.72 11.35
C PHE A 309 -7.29 -15.76 10.24
N ASP A 310 -7.60 -16.99 10.62
CA ASP A 310 -7.80 -18.11 9.70
C ASP A 310 -9.24 -18.66 9.72
N GLU A 311 -9.47 -19.75 8.98
CA GLU A 311 -10.77 -20.44 8.93
C GLU A 311 -11.25 -20.87 10.32
N GLU A 312 -10.34 -21.34 11.19
CA GLU A 312 -10.71 -21.83 12.52
C GLU A 312 -11.17 -20.67 13.41
N THR A 313 -10.42 -19.57 13.43
CA THR A 313 -10.80 -18.35 14.14
C THR A 313 -12.09 -17.75 13.60
N ALA A 314 -12.30 -17.76 12.27
CA ALA A 314 -13.54 -17.30 11.66
C ALA A 314 -14.75 -18.16 12.07
N ILE A 315 -14.63 -19.49 12.07
CA ILE A 315 -15.67 -20.42 12.54
C ILE A 315 -15.98 -20.18 14.03
N LYS A 316 -14.94 -19.98 14.85
CA LYS A 316 -15.10 -19.64 16.27
C LYS A 316 -15.86 -18.33 16.43
N GLY A 317 -15.52 -17.29 15.67
CA GLY A 317 -16.21 -16.00 15.65
C GLY A 317 -17.69 -16.12 15.25
N LEU A 318 -17.99 -16.88 14.18
CA LEU A 318 -19.37 -17.16 13.75
C LEU A 318 -20.18 -17.85 14.84
N ARG A 319 -19.60 -18.86 15.51
CA ARG A 319 -20.25 -19.58 16.61
C ARG A 319 -20.57 -18.66 17.78
N LEU A 320 -19.60 -17.88 18.24
CA LEU A 320 -19.77 -16.95 19.35
C LEU A 320 -20.82 -15.87 19.08
N TYR A 321 -20.85 -15.37 17.84
CA TYR A 321 -21.87 -14.42 17.42
C TYR A 321 -23.25 -15.09 17.40
N ALA A 322 -23.37 -16.28 16.80
CA ALA A 322 -24.61 -17.04 16.73
C ALA A 322 -25.18 -17.38 18.11
N ASP A 323 -24.33 -17.78 19.05
CA ASP A 323 -24.72 -18.10 20.43
C ASP A 323 -25.30 -16.87 21.15
N ALA A 324 -24.80 -15.67 20.85
CA ALA A 324 -25.27 -14.43 21.47
C ALA A 324 -26.49 -13.80 20.76
N ALA A 325 -26.51 -13.82 19.43
CA ALA A 325 -27.52 -13.15 18.62
C ALA A 325 -28.70 -14.07 18.23
N GLY A 326 -28.53 -15.39 18.31
CA GLY A 326 -29.47 -16.37 17.78
C GLY A 326 -29.53 -16.40 16.25
N ALA A 327 -28.58 -15.75 15.57
CA ALA A 327 -28.46 -15.64 14.12
C ALA A 327 -27.01 -15.34 13.72
N TYR A 328 -26.66 -15.56 12.45
CA TYR A 328 -25.36 -15.15 11.92
C TYR A 328 -25.31 -13.62 11.69
N PRO A 329 -24.11 -13.01 11.66
CA PRO A 329 -23.96 -11.61 11.24
C PRO A 329 -24.56 -11.40 9.84
N VAL A 330 -25.17 -10.24 9.59
CA VAL A 330 -25.74 -9.92 8.27
C VAL A 330 -24.65 -9.61 7.26
N ASP A 331 -23.58 -8.94 7.68
CA ASP A 331 -22.43 -8.57 6.86
C ASP A 331 -21.15 -8.81 7.67
N LEU A 332 -20.05 -9.11 6.97
CA LEU A 332 -18.71 -9.28 7.55
C LEU A 332 -17.77 -8.10 7.24
N LYS A 333 -18.14 -7.18 6.35
CA LYS A 333 -17.29 -6.06 5.92
C LYS A 333 -17.17 -4.97 6.98
N ASN A 334 -16.02 -4.32 7.09
CA ASN A 334 -15.82 -3.05 7.81
C ASN A 334 -16.17 -3.07 9.31
N LYS A 335 -15.69 -4.06 10.07
CA LYS A 335 -15.91 -4.19 11.53
C LYS A 335 -17.40 -4.29 11.94
N THR A 336 -18.31 -4.63 11.04
CA THR A 336 -19.75 -4.79 11.34
C THR A 336 -20.04 -5.88 12.37
N PRO A 337 -19.38 -7.07 12.38
CA PRO A 337 -19.76 -8.13 13.32
C PRO A 337 -19.55 -7.71 14.77
N ILE A 338 -18.42 -7.09 15.09
CA ILE A 338 -18.14 -6.66 16.47
C ILE A 338 -19.01 -5.47 16.90
N GLN A 339 -19.36 -4.58 15.96
CA GLN A 339 -20.25 -3.45 16.26
C GLN A 339 -21.68 -3.93 16.55
N ASP A 340 -22.20 -4.85 15.75
CA ASP A 340 -23.54 -5.40 15.95
C ASP A 340 -23.59 -6.30 17.18
N TYR A 341 -22.55 -7.08 17.44
CA TYR A 341 -22.41 -7.86 18.66
C TYR A 341 -22.52 -7.01 19.92
N ARG A 342 -21.87 -5.84 19.94
CA ARG A 342 -21.90 -4.89 21.06
C ARG A 342 -23.25 -4.20 21.27
N LYS A 343 -24.14 -4.22 20.27
CA LYS A 343 -25.51 -3.68 20.40
C LYS A 343 -26.46 -4.67 21.08
N ILE A 344 -26.07 -5.94 21.20
CA ILE A 344 -26.85 -6.96 21.89
C ILE A 344 -26.79 -6.66 23.40
N PRO A 345 -27.94 -6.57 24.11
CA PRO A 345 -27.96 -6.26 25.53
C PRO A 345 -27.10 -7.22 26.36
N GLY A 346 -26.21 -6.68 27.18
CA GLY A 346 -25.27 -7.43 28.02
C GLY A 346 -23.89 -7.66 27.39
N ASN A 347 -23.69 -7.25 26.13
CA ASN A 347 -22.40 -7.32 25.44
C ASN A 347 -21.69 -5.96 25.33
N GLU A 348 -22.39 -4.86 25.66
CA GLU A 348 -21.78 -3.53 25.75
C GLU A 348 -20.67 -3.48 26.80
N ARG A 349 -19.64 -2.65 26.57
CA ARG A 349 -18.47 -2.56 27.46
C ARG A 349 -18.86 -2.26 28.92
N SER A 350 -19.82 -1.37 29.13
CA SER A 350 -20.30 -1.01 30.47
C SER A 350 -20.93 -2.17 31.25
N ALA A 351 -21.38 -3.23 30.56
CA ALA A 351 -21.93 -4.41 31.23
C ALA A 351 -20.86 -5.28 31.89
N TRP A 352 -19.58 -5.15 31.48
CA TRP A 352 -18.53 -6.04 31.95
C TRP A 352 -17.22 -5.35 32.38
N GLU A 353 -17.07 -4.03 32.18
CA GLU A 353 -15.86 -3.28 32.59
C GLU A 353 -15.61 -3.24 34.11
N SER A 354 -16.61 -3.58 34.92
CA SER A 354 -16.50 -3.68 36.38
C SER A 354 -16.26 -5.11 36.88
N LEU A 355 -16.21 -6.10 35.97
CA LEU A 355 -15.92 -7.48 36.33
C LEU A 355 -14.43 -7.64 36.71
N PRO A 356 -14.07 -8.71 37.43
CA PRO A 356 -12.69 -9.07 37.66
C PRO A 356 -11.86 -9.15 36.37
N ASP A 357 -10.56 -8.81 36.45
CA ASP A 357 -9.66 -8.71 35.31
C ASP A 357 -9.59 -10.00 34.47
N ASP A 358 -9.70 -11.18 35.09
CA ASP A 358 -9.72 -12.48 34.42
C ASP A 358 -10.96 -12.66 33.54
N GLU A 359 -12.13 -12.24 34.01
CA GLU A 359 -13.37 -12.31 33.21
C GLU A 359 -13.39 -11.24 32.12
N GLN A 360 -12.84 -10.04 32.38
CA GLN A 360 -12.64 -9.04 31.33
C GLN A 360 -11.70 -9.57 30.24
N SER A 361 -10.57 -10.17 30.64
CA SER A 361 -9.60 -10.78 29.73
C SER A 361 -10.25 -11.86 28.88
N ARG A 362 -11.06 -12.72 29.50
CA ARG A 362 -11.82 -13.76 28.82
C ARG A 362 -12.77 -13.17 27.77
N ARG A 363 -13.52 -12.12 28.14
CA ARG A 363 -14.44 -11.47 27.18
C ARG A 363 -13.71 -10.82 26.02
N VAL A 364 -12.61 -10.14 26.27
CA VAL A 364 -11.82 -9.53 25.20
C VAL A 364 -11.23 -10.63 24.30
N ASN A 365 -10.45 -11.54 24.86
CA ASN A 365 -9.62 -12.46 24.08
C ASN A 365 -10.38 -13.68 23.56
N ASP A 366 -11.29 -14.26 24.35
CA ASP A 366 -11.97 -15.50 23.95
C ASP A 366 -13.26 -15.26 23.17
N ILE A 367 -13.82 -14.05 23.24
CA ILE A 367 -15.09 -13.70 22.61
C ILE A 367 -14.93 -12.60 21.56
N LEU A 368 -14.46 -11.42 21.96
CA LEU A 368 -14.42 -10.26 21.06
C LEU A 368 -13.37 -10.41 19.95
N MET A 369 -12.18 -10.93 20.26
CA MET A 369 -11.12 -11.10 19.27
C MET A 369 -11.46 -12.10 18.15
N PRO A 370 -12.05 -13.28 18.42
CA PRO A 370 -12.54 -14.16 17.35
C PRO A 370 -13.65 -13.53 16.47
N ILE A 371 -14.55 -12.74 17.07
CA ILE A 371 -15.59 -12.02 16.30
C ILE A 371 -14.97 -10.93 15.42
N LEU A 372 -13.93 -10.26 15.91
CA LEU A 372 -13.14 -9.32 15.11
C LEU A 372 -12.42 -10.05 13.97
N GLY A 373 -11.77 -11.18 14.28
CA GLY A 373 -11.02 -12.00 13.33
C GLY A 373 -11.87 -12.56 12.20
N LEU A 374 -13.16 -12.83 12.44
CA LEU A 374 -14.10 -13.20 11.38
C LEU A 374 -14.20 -12.12 10.28
N GLY A 375 -14.28 -10.85 10.66
CA GLY A 375 -14.31 -9.74 9.70
C GLY A 375 -12.99 -9.60 8.97
N ALA A 376 -11.88 -9.67 9.70
CA ALA A 376 -10.53 -9.57 9.13
C ALA A 376 -10.24 -10.68 8.12
N PHE A 377 -10.56 -11.93 8.46
CA PHE A 377 -10.42 -13.07 7.55
C PHE A 377 -11.23 -12.89 6.25
N TYR A 378 -12.47 -12.39 6.35
CA TYR A 378 -13.27 -12.11 5.16
C TYR A 378 -12.66 -11.01 4.29
N GLU A 379 -12.14 -9.95 4.90
CA GLU A 379 -11.45 -8.85 4.21
C GLU A 379 -10.20 -9.33 3.48
N GLU A 380 -9.38 -10.17 4.12
CA GLU A 380 -8.20 -10.78 3.51
C GLU A 380 -8.57 -11.61 2.27
N LEU A 381 -9.64 -12.42 2.34
CA LEU A 381 -10.13 -13.18 1.19
C LEU A 381 -10.55 -12.27 0.01
N VAL A 382 -11.11 -11.09 0.31
CA VAL A 382 -11.48 -10.10 -0.70
C VAL A 382 -10.23 -9.51 -1.35
N GLU A 383 -9.25 -9.12 -0.53
CA GLU A 383 -7.97 -8.53 -0.97
C GLU A 383 -7.19 -9.49 -1.86
N ASP A 384 -7.12 -10.76 -1.44
CA ASP A 384 -6.48 -11.86 -2.17
C ASP A 384 -7.24 -12.30 -3.43
N LYS A 385 -8.38 -11.65 -3.74
CA LYS A 385 -9.24 -11.96 -4.89
C LYS A 385 -9.64 -13.45 -4.91
N LYS A 386 -9.88 -14.01 -3.73
CA LYS A 386 -10.37 -15.38 -3.54
C LYS A 386 -11.86 -15.52 -3.85
N ASP A 387 -12.51 -14.48 -4.37
CA ASP A 387 -13.94 -14.52 -4.68
C ASP A 387 -14.74 -15.04 -3.47
N PRO A 388 -14.73 -14.33 -2.33
CA PRO A 388 -15.54 -14.73 -1.18
C PRO A 388 -17.01 -14.33 -1.38
N ALA A 389 -17.92 -15.18 -0.91
CA ALA A 389 -19.35 -14.85 -0.79
C ALA A 389 -19.90 -15.34 0.55
N TYR A 390 -20.67 -14.47 1.20
CA TYR A 390 -21.24 -14.67 2.52
C TYR A 390 -22.76 -14.47 2.47
N TYR A 391 -23.50 -15.34 3.17
CA TYR A 391 -24.96 -15.44 3.10
C TYR A 391 -25.64 -15.35 4.48
N GLY A 392 -25.02 -14.71 5.46
CA GLY A 392 -25.55 -14.64 6.83
C GLY A 392 -26.86 -13.87 6.99
N ASP A 393 -27.27 -13.11 5.98
CA ASP A 393 -28.57 -12.43 5.92
C ASP A 393 -29.75 -13.35 5.57
N THR A 394 -29.47 -14.49 4.94
CA THR A 394 -30.45 -15.43 4.39
C THR A 394 -30.36 -16.82 5.01
N ILE A 395 -29.20 -17.19 5.55
CA ILE A 395 -28.95 -18.48 6.20
C ILE A 395 -29.19 -18.37 7.71
N GLY A 396 -30.15 -19.12 8.23
CA GLY A 396 -30.41 -19.23 9.67
C GLY A 396 -29.69 -20.42 10.31
N LEU A 397 -29.76 -20.50 11.65
CA LEU A 397 -29.15 -21.59 12.42
C LEU A 397 -29.78 -22.98 12.13
N SER A 398 -30.98 -23.01 11.53
CA SER A 398 -31.64 -24.26 11.10
C SER A 398 -31.23 -24.73 9.71
N ASP A 399 -30.59 -23.87 8.90
CA ASP A 399 -30.19 -24.16 7.52
C ASP A 399 -28.82 -24.88 7.48
N THR A 400 -28.73 -26.01 8.18
CA THR A 400 -27.46 -26.68 8.52
C THR A 400 -26.63 -27.12 7.30
N ASP A 401 -27.29 -27.43 6.18
CA ASP A 401 -26.66 -27.93 4.95
C ASP A 401 -26.49 -26.85 3.86
N LYS A 402 -26.85 -25.60 4.15
CA LYS A 402 -26.70 -24.49 3.21
C LYS A 402 -25.36 -23.78 3.36
N VAL A 403 -24.89 -23.19 2.26
CA VAL A 403 -23.62 -22.44 2.19
C VAL A 403 -23.75 -21.14 2.98
N LEU A 404 -22.94 -20.97 4.02
CA LEU A 404 -22.89 -19.73 4.80
C LEU A 404 -21.77 -18.80 4.32
N LEU A 405 -20.57 -19.34 4.12
CA LEU A 405 -19.41 -18.63 3.58
C LEU A 405 -18.70 -19.54 2.59
N ARG A 406 -18.26 -19.01 1.45
CA ARG A 406 -17.41 -19.73 0.50
C ARG A 406 -16.33 -18.84 -0.07
N TRP A 407 -15.20 -19.44 -0.45
CA TRP A 407 -14.13 -18.78 -1.20
C TRP A 407 -13.39 -19.78 -2.09
N ARG A 408 -12.78 -19.25 -3.14
CA ARG A 408 -12.05 -20.01 -4.15
C ARG A 408 -10.66 -20.36 -3.64
N LEU A 409 -10.31 -21.64 -3.70
CA LEU A 409 -8.94 -22.11 -3.46
C LEU A 409 -8.13 -22.10 -4.77
N ASP A 410 -8.74 -22.62 -5.83
CA ASP A 410 -8.20 -22.63 -7.19
C ASP A 410 -9.34 -22.63 -8.24
N ASN A 411 -9.03 -22.80 -9.52
CA ASN A 411 -10.02 -22.76 -10.60
C ASN A 411 -11.09 -23.86 -10.56
N LYS A 412 -10.95 -24.88 -9.72
CA LYS A 412 -11.79 -26.08 -9.67
C LYS A 412 -12.39 -26.33 -8.29
N GLN A 413 -11.85 -25.71 -7.25
CA GLN A 413 -12.21 -26.00 -5.88
C GLN A 413 -12.54 -24.74 -5.09
N TYR A 414 -13.58 -24.88 -4.27
CA TYR A 414 -14.00 -23.90 -3.29
C TYR A 414 -13.92 -24.51 -1.91
N ARG A 415 -13.55 -23.67 -0.93
CA ARG A 415 -13.73 -23.97 0.49
C ARG A 415 -15.05 -23.35 0.93
N VAL A 416 -15.82 -24.12 1.71
CA VAL A 416 -17.19 -23.77 2.12
C VAL A 416 -17.35 -24.02 3.61
N ILE A 417 -17.91 -23.05 4.31
CA ILE A 417 -18.47 -23.18 5.65
C ILE A 417 -19.98 -23.24 5.52
N PHE A 418 -20.60 -24.27 6.09
CA PHE A 418 -22.05 -24.49 6.06
C PHE A 418 -22.76 -23.83 7.25
N GLY A 419 -24.09 -23.77 7.21
CA GLY A 419 -24.92 -23.24 8.29
C GLY A 419 -24.81 -23.99 9.62
N ASP A 420 -24.23 -25.20 9.65
CA ASP A 420 -23.85 -25.91 10.88
C ASP A 420 -22.41 -25.62 11.36
N LEU A 421 -21.72 -24.71 10.68
CA LEU A 421 -20.32 -24.35 10.86
C LEU A 421 -19.31 -25.46 10.57
N SER A 422 -19.72 -26.53 9.88
CA SER A 422 -18.78 -27.48 9.30
C SER A 422 -18.12 -26.87 8.06
N ALA A 423 -16.85 -27.21 7.83
CA ALA A 423 -16.08 -26.73 6.68
C ALA A 423 -15.68 -27.89 5.76
N LYS A 424 -15.85 -27.69 4.44
CA LYS A 424 -15.47 -28.69 3.42
C LYS A 424 -14.91 -28.03 2.18
N THR A 425 -14.05 -28.76 1.49
CA THR A 425 -13.59 -28.41 0.15
C THR A 425 -14.46 -29.16 -0.85
N ILE A 426 -15.07 -28.43 -1.79
CA ILE A 426 -15.99 -28.97 -2.80
C ILE A 426 -15.58 -28.52 -4.20
N ALA A 427 -16.06 -29.24 -5.22
CA ALA A 427 -15.84 -28.88 -6.62
C ALA A 427 -16.75 -27.71 -7.04
N SER A 428 -16.32 -26.91 -8.03
CA SER A 428 -17.09 -25.79 -8.58
C SER A 428 -18.49 -26.21 -9.08
N GLU A 429 -18.62 -27.41 -9.65
CA GLU A 429 -19.90 -27.96 -10.11
C GLU A 429 -20.83 -28.28 -8.93
N GLU A 430 -20.28 -28.81 -7.83
CA GLU A 430 -21.04 -29.11 -6.61
C GLU A 430 -21.51 -27.82 -5.93
N LEU A 431 -20.65 -26.81 -5.85
CA LEU A 431 -21.01 -25.49 -5.32
C LEU A 431 -22.20 -24.88 -6.09
N SER A 432 -22.17 -24.98 -7.42
CA SER A 432 -23.24 -24.45 -8.28
C SER A 432 -24.59 -25.13 -8.04
N GLU A 433 -24.61 -26.38 -7.59
CA GLU A 433 -25.85 -27.08 -7.22
C GLU A 433 -26.32 -26.74 -5.80
N LEU A 434 -25.38 -26.46 -4.88
CA LEU A 434 -25.69 -26.03 -3.52
C LEU A 434 -26.25 -24.61 -3.48
N GLU A 435 -25.69 -23.68 -4.27
CA GLU A 435 -26.14 -22.27 -4.31
C GLU A 435 -27.50 -22.08 -5.03
N LYS A 436 -28.06 -23.12 -5.67
CA LYS A 436 -29.40 -23.10 -6.29
C LYS A 436 -30.54 -23.46 -5.33
N ARG A 437 -30.22 -24.03 -4.18
CA ARG A 437 -31.17 -24.51 -3.16
C ARG A 437 -31.41 -23.45 -2.10
#